data_AF-A0A6A5V405-F1
#
_entry.id   AF-A0A6A5V405-F1
#
_cell.length_a   1.000
_cell.length_b   1.000
_cell.length_c   1.000
_cell.angle_alpha   90.00
_cell.angle_beta   90.00
_cell.angle_gamma   90.00
#
_symmetry.space_group_name_H-M   'P 1'
#
loop_
_entity.id
_entity.type
_entity.pdbx_description
1 polymer ?
#
loop_
_entity_poly.entity_id
_entity_poly.type
_entity_poly.pdbx_seq_one_letter_code
_entity_poly.pdbx_strand_id
1 'polypeptide(L)' 'PNDKQEQERLEIQHLVLLSTDGLHSARIPGWLQRVLDVGTGIVQWAITFAETYPSEMVTAVDISPN' A
#
# COMPACT_ATOMS: atom_id res chain seq x y z
N PRO A 1 12.31 -11.91 -7.04
CA PRO A 1 11.67 -10.99 -6.06
C PRO A 1 10.24 -11.39 -5.65
N ASN A 2 9.62 -12.41 -6.27
CA ASN A 2 8.26 -12.83 -5.90
C ASN A 2 8.26 -14.18 -5.17
N ASP A 3 9.42 -14.65 -4.71
CA ASP A 3 9.49 -15.84 -3.89
C ASP A 3 8.91 -15.59 -2.49
N LYS A 4 8.59 -16.67 -1.78
CA LYS A 4 7.93 -16.61 -0.47
C LYS A 4 8.72 -15.81 0.57
N GLN A 5 10.04 -15.87 0.51
CA GLN A 5 10.90 -15.16 1.46
C GLN A 5 10.80 -13.65 1.25
N GLU A 6 10.77 -13.19 0.00
CA GLU A 6 10.61 -11.77 -0.30
C GLU A 6 9.19 -11.27 0.02
N GLN A 7 8.15 -12.09 -0.17
CA GLN A 7 6.80 -11.75 0.28
C GLN A 7 6.72 -11.57 1.81
N GLU A 8 7.30 -12.50 2.58
CA GLU A 8 7.37 -12.38 4.05
C GLU A 8 8.16 -11.12 4.48
N ARG A 9 9.24 -10.77 3.77
CA ARG A 9 9.99 -9.55 4.02
C ARG A 9 9.13 -8.29 3.81
N LEU A 10 8.34 -8.26 2.73
CA LEU A 10 7.42 -7.15 2.42
C LEU A 10 6.29 -7.03 3.44
N GLU A 11 5.74 -8.15 3.94
CA GLU A 11 4.74 -8.15 5.01
C GLU A 11 5.27 -7.51 6.29
N ILE A 12 6.46 -7.93 6.74
CA ILE A 12 7.09 -7.36 7.94
C ILE A 12 7.38 -5.87 7.74
N GLN A 13 7.85 -5.48 6.56
CA GLN A 13 8.12 -4.09 6.24
C GLN A 13 6.86 -3.23 6.35
N HIS A 14 5.72 -3.70 5.85
CA HIS A 14 4.43 -3.01 5.98
C HIS A 14 4.03 -2.81 7.45
N LEU A 15 4.16 -3.84 8.27
CA LEU A 15 3.84 -3.77 9.71
C LEU A 15 4.73 -2.77 10.47
N VAL A 16 6.02 -2.74 10.16
CA VAL A 16 6.95 -1.78 10.76
C VAL A 16 6.57 -0.36 10.36
N LEU A 17 6.30 -0.11 9.06
CA LEU A 17 5.92 1.20 8.56
C LEU A 17 4.65 1.73 9.25
N LEU A 18 3.62 0.89 9.37
CA LEU A 18 2.39 1.24 10.09
C LEU A 18 2.64 1.61 11.56
N SER A 19 3.63 0.97 12.19
CA SER A 19 3.97 1.19 13.60
C SER A 19 4.85 2.42 13.83
N THR A 20 5.54 2.92 12.80
CA THR A 20 6.46 4.06 12.90
C THR A 20 5.90 5.32 12.23
N ASP A 21 5.62 5.25 10.93
CA ASP A 21 5.36 6.40 10.06
C ASP A 21 3.91 6.44 9.55
N GLY A 22 3.14 5.37 9.79
CA GLY A 22 1.79 5.20 9.28
C GLY A 22 1.75 4.88 7.79
N LEU A 23 0.61 5.11 7.15
CA LEU A 23 0.42 4.77 5.72
C LEU A 23 1.09 5.76 4.77
N HIS A 24 1.22 7.02 5.17
CA HIS A 24 1.80 8.09 4.36
C HIS A 24 2.24 9.25 5.25
N SER A 25 3.34 9.90 4.89
CA SER A 25 3.81 11.10 5.59
C SER A 25 3.19 12.39 5.03
N ALA A 26 2.59 12.34 3.84
CA ALA A 26 2.00 13.50 3.19
C ALA A 26 0.66 13.88 3.85
N ARG A 27 0.36 15.18 3.92
CA ARG A 27 -0.99 15.64 4.29
C ARG A 27 -1.94 15.37 3.13
N ILE A 28 -2.92 14.51 3.36
CA ILE A 28 -3.96 14.22 2.38
C ILE A 28 -5.05 15.30 2.46
N PRO A 29 -5.35 16.00 1.37
CA PRO A 29 -6.49 16.89 1.32
C PRO A 29 -7.79 16.08 1.38
N GLY A 30 -8.79 16.56 2.13
CA GLY A 30 -10.09 15.86 2.27
C GLY A 30 -10.95 15.77 1.00
N TRP A 31 -10.44 16.22 -0.15
CA TRP A 31 -11.06 16.10 -1.47
C TRP A 31 -10.33 15.09 -2.37
N LEU A 32 -9.35 14.35 -1.83
CA LEU A 32 -8.71 13.27 -2.57
C LEU A 32 -9.79 12.26 -3.01
N GLN A 33 -9.76 11.84 -4.26
CA GLN A 33 -10.76 10.90 -4.82
C GLN A 33 -10.12 9.67 -5.44
N ARG A 34 -8.85 9.76 -5.84
CA ARG A 34 -8.17 8.72 -6.60
C ARG A 34 -6.73 8.61 -6.14
N VAL A 35 -6.28 7.38 -5.92
CA VAL A 35 -4.93 7.02 -5.52
C VAL A 35 -4.40 5.98 -6.48
N LEU A 36 -3.14 6.15 -6.88
CA LEU A 36 -2.41 5.17 -7.68
C LEU A 36 -1.25 4.64 -6.84
N ASP A 37 -1.30 3.36 -6.48
CA ASP A 37 -0.20 2.64 -5.84
C ASP A 37 0.64 1.95 -6.93
N VAL A 38 1.92 2.30 -7.01
CA VAL A 38 2.84 1.85 -8.06
C VAL A 38 3.90 0.94 -7.46
N GLY A 39 4.00 -0.28 -7.97
CA GLY A 39 4.86 -1.31 -7.36
C GLY A 39 4.22 -1.85 -6.08
N THR A 40 2.92 -2.15 -6.15
CA THR A 40 2.12 -2.53 -4.98
C THR A 40 2.60 -3.82 -4.31
N GLY A 41 3.42 -4.62 -4.98
CA GLY A 41 3.97 -5.86 -4.46
C GLY A 41 2.85 -6.81 -4.03
N ILE A 42 2.81 -7.13 -2.73
CA ILE A 42 1.80 -8.01 -2.11
C ILE A 42 0.44 -7.32 -1.86
N VAL A 43 0.23 -6.09 -2.34
CA VAL A 43 -1.05 -5.35 -2.32
C VAL A 43 -1.50 -4.86 -0.93
N GLN A 44 -0.80 -5.24 0.15
CA GLN A 44 -1.21 -4.95 1.52
C GLN A 44 -1.35 -3.44 1.82
N TRP A 45 -0.46 -2.60 1.28
CA TRP A 45 -0.53 -1.15 1.46
C TRP A 45 -1.80 -0.56 0.82
N ALA A 46 -2.08 -0.92 -0.43
CA ALA A 46 -3.25 -0.43 -1.17
C ALA A 46 -4.57 -0.79 -0.46
N ILE A 47 -4.69 -2.02 0.05
CA ILE A 47 -5.87 -2.47 0.80
C ILE A 47 -6.01 -1.66 2.08
N THR A 48 -4.94 -1.60 2.89
CA THR A 48 -4.98 -0.89 4.17
C THR A 48 -5.32 0.59 3.97
N PHE A 49 -4.80 1.20 2.89
CA PHE A 49 -5.12 2.58 2.53
C PHE A 49 -6.60 2.74 2.16
N ALA A 50 -7.14 1.88 1.30
CA ALA A 50 -8.55 1.93 0.89
C ALA A 50 -9.52 1.73 2.07
N GLU A 51 -9.16 0.87 3.04
CA GLU A 51 -9.94 0.67 4.27
C GLU A 51 -9.90 1.90 5.18
N THR A 52 -8.77 2.58 5.25
CA THR A 52 -8.61 3.81 6.05
C THR A 52 -9.33 5.00 5.41
N TYR A 53 -9.42 5.01 4.07
CA TYR A 53 -9.95 6.09 3.24
C TYR A 53 -11.05 5.55 2.30
N PRO A 54 -12.23 5.19 2.83
CA PRO A 54 -13.27 4.48 2.08
C PRO A 54 -13.96 5.33 1.01
N SER A 55 -13.77 6.65 1.02
CA SER A 55 -14.28 7.56 -0.03
C SER A 55 -13.37 7.62 -1.26
N GLU A 56 -12.16 7.06 -1.17
CA GLU A 56 -11.12 7.17 -2.16
C GLU A 56 -11.02 5.88 -2.99
N MET A 57 -10.87 6.03 -4.30
CA MET A 57 -10.64 4.90 -5.19
C MET A 57 -9.14 4.63 -5.34
N VAL A 58 -8.67 3.49 -4.83
CA VAL A 58 -7.27 3.07 -4.97
C VAL A 58 -7.13 2.14 -6.17
N THR A 59 -6.23 2.49 -7.09
CA THR A 59 -5.78 1.63 -8.18
C THR A 59 -4.37 1.16 -7.87
N ALA A 60 -4.16 -0.14 -7.78
CA ALA A 60 -2.85 -0.73 -7.48
C ALA A 60 -2.29 -1.41 -8.73
N VAL A 61 -1.02 -1.14 -9.05
CA VAL A 61 -0.34 -1.71 -10.22
C VAL A 61 1.03 -2.27 -9.84
N ASP A 62 1.37 -3.42 -10.41
CA ASP A 62 2.71 -4.01 -10.35
C ASP A 62 3.12 -4.51 -11.73
N ILE A 63 4.42 -4.52 -12.02
CA ILE A 63 4.98 -5.08 -13.27
C ILE A 63 5.22 -6.58 -13.17
N SER A 64 5.22 -7.10 -11.96
CA SER A 64 5.30 -8.53 -11.67
C SER A 64 4.03 -9.23 -12.14
N PRO A 65 4.14 -10.27 -12.97
CA PRO A 65 3.02 -11.14 -13.23
C PRO A 65 2.81 -11.97 -11.96
N ASN A 66 1.75 -11.67 -11.21
CA ASN A 66 1.29 -12.56 -10.14
C ASN A 66 0.66 -13.83 -10.73
#